data_AF-A0A285PST5-F1
#
_entry.id   AF-A0A285PST5-F1
#
_cell.length_a   1.000
_cell.length_b   1.000
_cell.length_c   1.000
_cell.angle_alpha   90.00
_cell.angle_beta   90.00
_cell.angle_gamma   90.00
#
_symmetry.space_group_name_H-M   'P 1'
#
loop_
_entity.id
_entity.type
_entity.pdbx_description
1 polymer ?
#
loop_
_entity_poly.entity_id
_entity_poly.type
_entity_poly.pdbx_seq_one_letter_code
_entity_poly.pdbx_strand_id
1 'polypeptide(L)'
;MIDKHFRLTEEAVEQIGRRDKIRYPTESRFIADAVSAFSEKADNEKEEKELKRLCRKLEGFIRWLQENSPWDGQGEPADRQADPYDYLDGI
;
A
#
# COMPACT_ATOMS: atom_id res chain seq x y z
N MET A 1 -8.64 36.84 12.13
CA MET A 1 -8.03 35.51 12.31
C MET A 1 -8.66 34.88 13.54
N ILE A 2 -9.08 33.62 13.46
CA ILE A 2 -9.60 32.88 14.63
C ILE A 2 -8.38 32.27 15.30
N ASP A 3 -7.99 32.81 16.46
CA ASP A 3 -6.93 32.23 17.26
C ASP A 3 -7.44 30.94 17.90
N LYS A 4 -6.86 29.80 17.50
CA LYS A 4 -7.13 28.53 18.15
C LYS A 4 -6.31 28.45 19.42
N HIS A 5 -6.97 28.22 20.55
CA HIS A 5 -6.31 28.01 21.84
C HIS A 5 -6.26 26.52 22.15
N PHE A 6 -5.06 25.98 22.28
CA PHE A 6 -4.83 24.59 22.64
C PHE A 6 -4.40 24.49 24.10
N ARG A 7 -5.02 23.59 24.86
CA ARG A 7 -4.50 23.19 26.17
C ARG A 7 -3.55 22.02 25.95
N LEU A 8 -2.30 22.19 26.36
CA LEU A 8 -1.24 21.19 26.22
C LEU A 8 -0.79 20.73 27.61
N THR A 9 -0.28 19.51 27.68
CA THR A 9 0.42 19.02 28.88
C THR A 9 1.75 19.75 29.03
N GLU A 10 2.28 19.80 30.25
CA GLU A 10 3.60 20.38 30.51
C GLU A 10 4.70 19.73 29.66
N GLU A 11 4.64 18.41 29.49
CA GLU A 11 5.55 17.66 28.64
C GLU A 11 5.51 18.13 27.17
N ALA A 12 4.31 18.36 26.62
CA ALA A 12 4.18 18.84 25.24
C ALA A 12 4.73 20.27 25.09
N VAL A 13 4.56 21.11 26.11
CA VAL A 13 5.14 22.46 26.13
C VAL A 13 6.66 22.41 26.16
N GLU A 14 7.25 21.51 26.96
CA GLU A 14 8.70 21.30 26.97
C GLU A 14 9.23 20.83 25.61
N GLN A 15 8.53 19.92 24.94
CA GLN A 15 8.92 19.44 23.61
C GLN A 15 8.90 20.57 22.57
N ILE A 16 7.87 21.44 22.61
CA ILE A 16 7.80 22.63 21.74
C ILE A 16 8.97 23.58 22.02
N GLY A 17 9.36 23.73 23.29
CA GLY A 17 10.52 24.54 23.70
C GLY A 17 11.86 23.99 23.20
N ARG A 18 11.97 22.66 23.05
CA ARG A 18 13.16 21.96 22.55
C ARG A 18 13.16 21.75 21.02
N ARG A 19 12.18 22.30 20.30
CA ARG A 19 12.12 22.17 18.83
C ARG A 19 13.39 22.68 18.17
N ASP A 20 13.70 22.13 17.00
CA ASP A 20 14.74 22.66 16.12
C ASP A 20 14.32 24.06 15.65
N LYS A 21 14.99 25.09 16.16
CA LYS A 21 14.68 26.50 15.86
C LYS A 21 15.09 26.93 14.46
N ILE A 22 15.99 26.20 13.80
CA ILE A 22 16.40 26.46 12.42
C ILE A 22 15.29 25.95 11.49
N ARG A 23 14.84 24.72 11.71
CA ARG A 23 13.78 24.10 10.90
C ARG A 23 12.38 24.64 11.23
N TYR A 24 12.12 24.95 12.51
CA TYR A 24 10.85 25.45 13.01
C TYR A 24 11.03 26.74 13.83
N PRO A 25 11.16 27.89 13.15
CA PRO A 25 11.44 29.17 13.82
C PRO A 25 10.35 29.55 14.82
N THR A 26 9.09 29.26 14.51
CA THR A 26 7.93 29.57 15.36
C THR A 26 7.28 28.31 15.93
N GLU A 27 6.68 28.44 17.10
CA GLU A 27 5.89 27.38 17.74
C GLU A 27 4.72 26.99 16.85
N SER A 28 4.04 27.97 16.26
CA SER A 28 2.90 27.74 15.36
C SER A 28 3.28 26.89 14.16
N ARG A 29 4.48 27.05 13.59
CA ARG A 29 4.94 26.22 12.46
C ARG A 29 5.18 24.77 12.89
N PHE A 30 5.81 24.58 14.04
CA PHE A 30 6.05 23.25 14.61
C PHE A 30 4.73 22.51 14.92
N ILE A 31 3.79 23.22 15.56
CA ILE A 31 2.48 22.67 15.91
C ILE A 31 1.67 22.35 14.63
N ALA A 32 1.66 23.25 13.64
CA ALA A 32 0.95 23.03 12.39
C ALA A 32 1.46 21.79 11.65
N ASP A 33 2.78 21.65 11.51
CA ASP A 33 3.37 20.50 10.82
C ASP A 33 3.13 19.19 11.61
N ALA A 34 3.18 19.22 12.95
CA ALA A 34 2.84 18.07 13.78
C ALA A 34 1.37 17.64 13.64
N VAL A 35 0.44 18.60 13.58
CA VAL A 35 -1.00 18.32 13.37
C VAL A 35 -1.23 17.73 11.99
N SER A 36 -0.59 18.27 10.95
CA SER A 36 -0.69 17.72 9.58
C SER A 36 -0.14 16.30 9.51
N ALA A 37 1.04 16.05 10.07
CA ALA A 37 1.63 14.71 10.11
C ALA A 37 0.75 13.69 10.86
N PHE A 38 0.07 14.12 11.92
CA PHE A 38 -0.87 13.26 12.65
C PHE A 38 -2.11 12.94 11.81
N SER A 39 -2.64 13.92 11.07
CA SER A 39 -3.75 13.72 10.14
C SER A 39 -3.37 12.75 9.02
N GLU A 40 -2.22 12.96 8.38
CA GLU A 40 -1.70 12.08 7.33
C GLU A 40 -1.46 10.66 7.86
N LYS A 41 -0.98 10.52 9.10
CA LYS A 41 -0.79 9.21 9.72
C LYS A 41 -2.13 8.47 9.92
N ALA A 42 -3.18 9.17 10.33
CA ALA A 42 -4.51 8.57 10.51
C ALA A 42 -5.11 8.09 9.18
N ASP A 43 -4.92 8.86 8.10
CA ASP A 43 -5.37 8.47 6.76
C ASP A 43 -4.56 7.28 6.23
N ASN A 44 -3.24 7.28 6.42
CA ASN A 44 -2.35 6.19 6.03
C ASN A 44 -2.66 4.88 6.77
N GLU A 45 -3.00 4.93 8.07
CA GLU A 45 -3.39 3.73 8.84
C GLU A 45 -4.68 3.09 8.29
N LYS A 46 -5.62 3.92 7.82
CA LYS A 46 -6.86 3.45 7.20
C LYS A 46 -6.58 2.77 5.85
N GLU A 47 -5.75 3.39 5.03
CA GLU A 47 -5.33 2.82 3.73
C GLU A 47 -4.55 1.51 3.92
N GLU A 48 -3.63 1.45 4.87
CA GLU A 48 -2.88 0.23 5.19
C GLU A 48 -3.80 -0.92 5.63
N LYS A 49 -4.84 -0.61 6.43
CA LYS A 49 -5.83 -1.59 6.87
C LYS A 49 -6.64 -2.16 5.71
N GLU A 50 -7.08 -1.31 4.78
CA GLU A 50 -7.79 -1.76 3.57
C GLU A 50 -6.87 -2.56 2.63
N LEU A 51 -5.61 -2.14 2.48
CA LEU A 51 -4.63 -2.88 1.70
C LEU A 51 -4.41 -4.29 2.27
N LYS A 52 -4.20 -4.42 3.60
CA LYS A 52 -4.10 -5.72 4.28
C LYS A 52 -5.36 -6.57 4.13
N ARG A 53 -6.53 -5.96 4.03
CA ARG A 53 -7.80 -6.68 3.78
C ARG A 53 -7.86 -7.20 2.35
N LEU A 54 -7.46 -6.40 1.36
CA LEU A 54 -7.40 -6.80 -0.04
C LEU A 54 -6.37 -7.91 -0.27
N CYS A 55 -5.17 -7.80 0.30
CA CYS A 55 -4.15 -8.85 0.21
C CYS A 55 -4.65 -10.20 0.74
N ARG A 56 -5.33 -10.21 1.90
CA ARG A 56 -5.91 -11.45 2.44
C ARG A 56 -7.00 -12.06 1.54
N LYS A 57 -7.79 -11.22 0.87
CA LYS A 57 -8.77 -11.71 -0.12
C LYS A 57 -8.07 -12.32 -1.33
N LEU A 58 -7.01 -11.69 -1.83
CA LEU A 58 -6.20 -12.19 -2.94
C LEU A 58 -5.54 -13.52 -2.59
N GLU A 59 -4.95 -13.64 -1.40
CA GLU A 59 -4.41 -14.92 -0.90
C GLU A 59 -5.50 -16.01 -0.84
N GLY A 60 -6.71 -15.66 -0.40
CA GLY A 60 -7.87 -16.54 -0.43
C GLY A 60 -8.20 -17.04 -1.84
N PHE A 61 -8.21 -16.13 -2.83
CA PHE A 61 -8.43 -16.49 -4.23
C PHE A 61 -7.31 -17.34 -4.81
N ILE A 62 -6.03 -17.01 -4.53
CA ILE A 62 -4.88 -17.80 -5.00
C ILE A 62 -4.94 -19.22 -4.45
N ARG A 63 -5.22 -19.37 -3.16
CA ARG A 63 -5.39 -20.69 -2.54
C ARG A 63 -6.57 -21.45 -3.13
N TRP A 64 -7.71 -20.77 -3.33
CA TRP A 64 -8.87 -21.38 -3.97
C TRP A 64 -8.54 -21.87 -5.39
N LEU A 65 -7.78 -21.08 -6.17
CA LEU A 65 -7.27 -21.48 -7.48
C LEU A 65 -6.30 -22.65 -7.37
N GLN A 66 -5.38 -22.69 -6.41
CA GLN A 66 -4.47 -23.83 -6.24
C GLN A 66 -5.22 -25.12 -5.89
N GLU A 67 -6.27 -25.03 -5.08
CA GLU A 67 -7.06 -26.17 -4.64
C GLU A 67 -8.09 -26.64 -5.69
N ASN A 68 -8.56 -25.74 -6.56
CA ASN A 68 -9.64 -26.02 -7.51
C ASN A 68 -9.26 -25.80 -8.98
N SER A 69 -8.01 -25.45 -9.30
CA SER A 69 -7.54 -25.36 -10.67
C SER A 69 -7.33 -26.79 -11.21
N PRO A 70 -8.00 -27.17 -12.30
CA PRO A 70 -7.81 -28.48 -12.93
C PRO A 70 -6.50 -28.55 -13.73
N TRP A 71 -5.68 -27.50 -13.71
CA TRP A 71 -4.42 -27.40 -14.45
C TRP A 71 -3.23 -27.49 -13.51
N ASP A 72 -2.56 -28.64 -13.55
CA ASP A 72 -1.34 -29.01 -12.82
C ASP A 72 -0.04 -28.51 -13.50
N GLY A 73 -0.17 -27.70 -14.56
CA GLY A 73 0.98 -27.21 -15.32
C GLY A 73 1.69 -28.30 -16.13
N GLN A 74 1.10 -29.48 -16.31
CA GLN A 74 1.56 -30.50 -17.27
C GLN A 74 0.52 -30.71 -18.36
N GLY A 75 0.50 -29.79 -19.31
CA GLY A 75 -0.17 -29.98 -20.58
C GLY A 75 0.43 -29.01 -21.59
N GLU A 76 1.31 -29.51 -22.45
CA GLU A 76 1.54 -28.85 -23.73
C GLU A 76 0.17 -28.56 -24.34
N PRO A 77 -0.13 -27.32 -24.75
CA PRO A 77 -1.37 -27.07 -25.43
C PRO A 77 -1.31 -27.84 -26.75
N ALA A 78 -2.39 -28.60 -27.02
CA ALA A 78 -2.52 -29.51 -28.14
C ALA A 78 -2.73 -28.78 -29.48
N ASP A 79 -2.06 -27.65 -29.67
CA ASP A 79 -1.75 -27.08 -30.96
C ASP A 79 -0.48 -27.81 -31.45
N ARG A 80 -0.71 -28.98 -32.05
CA ARG A 80 0.12 -29.36 -33.20
C ARG A 80 0.07 -28.17 -34.15
N GLN A 81 1.12 -27.36 -34.11
CA GLN A 81 1.57 -26.64 -35.26
C GLN A 81 1.72 -27.71 -36.35
N ALA A 82 0.70 -27.89 -37.20
CA ALA A 82 0.88 -28.68 -38.40
C ALA A 82 2.04 -28.01 -39.12
N ASP A 83 3.15 -28.74 -39.26
CA ASP A 83 4.29 -28.26 -40.02
C ASP A 83 3.75 -28.00 -41.43
N PRO A 84 3.85 -26.77 -41.97
CA PRO A 84 3.35 -26.46 -43.31
C PRO A 84 3.99 -27.31 -44.42
N TYR A 85 5.02 -28.11 -44.12
CA TYR A 85 5.69 -29.02 -45.05
C TYR A 85 5.22 -30.49 -45.01
N ASP A 86 4.27 -30.87 -44.15
CA ASP A 86 3.75 -32.25 -44.07
C ASP A 86 3.03 -32.74 -45.35
N TYR A 87 2.76 -31.86 -46.33
CA TYR A 87 2.08 -32.20 -47.59
C TYR A 87 3.02 -32.55 -48.76
N LEU A 88 4.34 -32.56 -48.57
CA LEU A 88 5.28 -32.74 -49.69
C LEU A 88 5.88 -34.14 -49.86
N ASP A 89 5.62 -35.09 -48.95
CA ASP A 89 6.13 -36.47 -49.06
C ASP A 89 5.23 -37.42 -49.88
N GLY A 90 4.36 -36.88 -50.73
CA GLY A 90 3.35 -37.65 -51.47
C GLY A 90 3.24 -37.39 -52.98
N ILE A 91 4.25 -36.79 -53.62
CA ILE A 91 4.31 -36.63 -55.09
C ILE A 91 5.60 -37.25 -55.64
#